data_AF-A0A8W8IWI2-F1
#
_entry.id   AF-A0A8W8IWI2-F1
#
_cell.length_a   1.000
_cell.length_b   1.000
_cell.length_c   1.000
_cell.angle_alpha   90.00
_cell.angle_beta   90.00
_cell.angle_gamma   90.00
#
_symmetry.space_group_name_H-M   'P 1'
#
loop_
_entity.id
_entity.type
_entity.pdbx_description
1 polymer ?
#
loop_
_entity_poly.entity_id
_entity_poly.type
_entity_poly.pdbx_seq_one_letter_code
_entity_poly.pdbx_strand_id
1 'polypeptide(L)'
;FQPYQKDDFAKNFMKDPNVISNLRMISGDKWTVVGIPATSVTAEPVPCSVLSMTFFDRLTENNVVRESGHISKCFDEFCGEFTISDELRKMLLIDDSDNYCLYSDSERDEFLFRIFFHICLGGRFNQYEDEIQPYLDVTKQVYKDLI
;
A
#
# COMPACT_ATOMS: atom_id res chain seq x y z
N PHE A 1 -21.71 -10.31 -1.80
CA PHE A 1 -21.62 -8.91 -1.35
C PHE A 1 -22.03 -8.02 -2.51
N GLN A 2 -22.94 -7.06 -2.31
CA GLN A 2 -23.34 -6.13 -3.37
C GLN A 2 -22.78 -4.73 -3.08
N PRO A 3 -22.24 -4.00 -4.08
CA PRO A 3 -21.59 -2.70 -3.85
C PRO A 3 -22.47 -1.67 -3.12
N TYR A 4 -23.78 -1.69 -3.35
CA TYR A 4 -24.72 -0.79 -2.69
C TYR A 4 -24.90 -1.05 -1.18
N GLN A 5 -24.45 -2.19 -0.68
CA GLN A 5 -24.50 -2.54 0.74
C GLN A 5 -23.23 -2.13 1.49
N LYS A 6 -22.25 -1.51 0.81
CA LYS A 6 -20.94 -1.19 1.40
C LYS A 6 -21.06 -0.33 2.66
N ASP A 7 -21.95 0.65 2.64
CA ASP A 7 -22.08 1.62 3.73
C ASP A 7 -22.77 0.97 4.93
N ASP A 8 -23.80 0.16 4.69
CA ASP A 8 -24.45 -0.64 5.73
C ASP A 8 -23.50 -1.66 6.33
N PHE A 9 -22.71 -2.36 5.50
CA PHE A 9 -21.70 -3.30 5.97
C PHE A 9 -20.66 -2.61 6.85
N ALA A 10 -20.05 -1.52 6.38
CA ALA A 10 -19.03 -0.79 7.13
C ALA A 10 -19.60 -0.23 8.44
N LYS A 11 -20.82 0.33 8.39
CA LYS A 11 -21.52 0.84 9.57
C LYS A 11 -21.85 -0.25 10.58
N ASN A 12 -22.32 -1.41 10.12
CA ASN A 12 -22.63 -2.54 11.00
C ASN A 12 -21.36 -3.14 11.60
N PHE A 13 -20.30 -3.30 10.81
CA PHE A 13 -19.00 -3.77 11.27
C PHE A 13 -18.44 -2.88 12.39
N MET A 14 -18.40 -1.56 12.19
CA MET A 14 -17.88 -0.61 13.19
C MET A 14 -18.81 -0.39 14.40
N LYS A 15 -20.01 -0.97 14.40
CA LYS A 15 -20.95 -0.95 15.53
C LYS A 15 -21.13 -2.32 16.19
N ASP A 16 -20.50 -3.37 15.67
CA ASP A 16 -20.59 -4.70 16.21
C ASP A 16 -19.90 -4.76 17.60
N PRO A 17 -20.55 -5.30 18.65
CA PRO A 17 -19.97 -5.37 19.98
C PRO A 17 -18.64 -6.15 20.04
N ASN A 18 -18.44 -7.17 19.20
CA ASN A 18 -17.17 -7.90 19.15
C ASN A 18 -16.09 -7.06 18.48
N VAL A 19 -16.42 -6.33 17.41
CA VAL A 19 -15.47 -5.40 16.79
C VAL A 19 -15.07 -4.31 17.77
N ILE A 20 -16.03 -3.66 18.45
CA ILE A 20 -15.75 -2.58 19.41
C ILE A 20 -14.82 -3.04 20.55
N SER A 21 -15.02 -4.25 21.04
CA SER A 21 -14.26 -4.81 22.17
C SER A 21 -12.89 -5.36 21.79
N ASN A 22 -12.64 -5.67 20.52
CA ASN A 22 -11.40 -6.34 20.08
C ASN A 22 -10.56 -5.54 19.08
N LEU A 23 -11.17 -4.68 18.26
CA LEU A 23 -10.46 -3.86 17.30
C LEU A 23 -9.55 -2.89 18.05
N ARG A 24 -8.27 -2.90 17.73
CA ARG A 24 -7.27 -2.05 18.38
C ARG A 24 -6.86 -0.91 17.47
N MET A 25 -6.61 0.23 18.09
CA MET A 25 -6.04 1.42 17.47
C MET A 25 -4.82 1.89 18.25
N ILE A 26 -3.97 2.66 17.58
CA ILE A 26 -2.85 3.34 18.20
C ILE A 26 -3.38 4.65 18.78
N SER A 27 -3.14 4.87 20.08
CA SER A 27 -3.41 6.13 20.78
C SER A 27 -2.15 6.54 21.53
N GLY A 28 -1.43 7.55 21.01
CA GLY A 28 -0.04 7.79 21.39
C GLY A 28 0.84 6.59 21.00
N ASP A 29 1.64 6.07 21.93
CA ASP A 29 2.53 4.91 21.67
C ASP A 29 1.96 3.57 22.15
N LYS A 30 0.66 3.49 22.42
CA LYS A 30 0.01 2.27 22.96
C LYS A 30 -1.14 1.81 22.09
N TRP A 31 -1.17 0.49 21.88
CA TRP A 31 -2.33 -0.20 21.32
C TRP A 31 -3.44 -0.29 22.37
N THR A 32 -4.60 0.27 22.05
CA THR A 32 -5.79 0.26 22.91
C THR A 32 -6.99 -0.19 22.10
N VAL A 33 -7.98 -0.79 22.76
CA VAL A 33 -9.24 -1.16 22.08
C VAL A 33 -10.03 0.11 21.76
N VAL A 34 -10.75 0.11 20.63
CA VAL A 34 -11.60 1.25 20.26
C VAL A 34 -12.62 1.52 21.35
N GLY A 35 -13.28 0.49 21.89
CA GLY A 35 -14.07 0.55 23.13
C GLY A 35 -15.39 1.35 23.04
N ILE A 36 -15.60 2.10 21.96
CA ILE A 36 -16.81 2.88 21.69
C ILE A 36 -17.34 2.60 20.28
N PRO A 37 -18.67 2.66 20.06
CA PRO A 37 -19.24 2.54 18.72
C PRO A 37 -18.88 3.75 17.86
N ALA A 38 -18.63 3.52 16.57
CA ALA A 38 -18.35 4.60 15.62
C ALA A 38 -19.53 5.58 15.50
N THR A 39 -19.23 6.88 15.58
CA THR A 39 -20.22 7.96 15.40
C THR A 39 -20.60 8.12 13.94
N SER A 40 -19.61 8.07 13.05
CA SER A 40 -19.75 8.09 11.59
C SER A 40 -18.85 7.04 10.96
N VAL A 41 -19.25 6.55 9.78
CA VAL A 41 -18.46 5.60 8.98
C VAL A 41 -18.56 6.04 7.52
N THR A 42 -17.41 6.14 6.87
CA THR A 42 -17.27 6.43 5.45
C THR A 42 -16.52 5.29 4.78
N ALA A 43 -17.02 4.85 3.63
CA ALA A 43 -16.38 3.81 2.82
C ALA A 43 -16.19 4.35 1.40
N GLU A 44 -14.95 4.44 0.96
CA GLU A 44 -14.60 4.92 -0.38
C GLU A 44 -14.25 3.73 -1.28
N PRO A 45 -14.80 3.69 -2.51
CA PRO A 45 -14.41 2.65 -3.46
C PRO A 45 -12.95 2.85 -3.87
N VAL A 46 -12.18 1.77 -3.88
CA VAL A 46 -10.83 1.79 -4.44
C VAL A 46 -10.95 1.58 -5.96
N PRO A 47 -10.43 2.49 -6.80
CA PRO A 47 -10.38 2.29 -8.24
C PRO A 47 -9.69 0.99 -8.60
N CYS A 48 -10.25 0.27 -9.58
CA CYS A 48 -9.75 -1.01 -10.06
C CYS A 48 -9.78 -1.00 -11.60
N SER A 49 -9.28 0.10 -12.17
CA SER A 49 -9.31 0.36 -13.60
C SER A 49 -8.01 -0.06 -14.28
N VAL A 50 -6.90 -0.09 -13.55
CA VAL A 50 -5.59 -0.56 -14.05
C VAL A 50 -5.48 -2.08 -13.89
N LEU A 51 -5.55 -2.79 -15.02
CA LEU A 51 -5.55 -4.26 -15.04
C LEU A 51 -4.22 -4.89 -15.50
N SER A 52 -3.29 -4.09 -16.03
CA SER A 52 -2.06 -4.57 -16.66
C SER A 52 -0.84 -4.30 -15.78
N MET A 53 0.03 -5.30 -15.64
CA MET A 53 1.33 -5.14 -14.99
C MET A 53 2.29 -4.23 -15.74
N THR A 54 2.05 -3.97 -17.04
CA THR A 54 2.82 -2.99 -17.82
C THR A 54 2.74 -1.57 -17.25
N PHE A 55 1.77 -1.33 -16.35
CA PHE A 55 1.70 -0.14 -15.53
C PHE A 55 3.02 0.15 -14.79
N PHE A 56 3.75 -0.90 -14.38
CA PHE A 56 5.01 -0.77 -13.66
C PHE A 56 6.26 -0.70 -14.56
N ASP A 57 6.12 -0.79 -15.89
CA ASP A 57 7.27 -0.69 -16.82
C ASP A 57 8.00 0.65 -16.69
N ARG A 58 7.26 1.70 -16.27
CA ARG A 58 7.77 3.04 -15.95
C ARG A 58 8.91 3.04 -14.93
N LEU A 59 8.98 2.04 -14.04
CA LEU A 59 10.05 1.90 -13.06
C LEU A 59 11.42 1.72 -13.74
N THR A 60 11.46 0.90 -14.79
CA THR A 60 12.67 0.67 -15.57
C THR A 60 12.97 1.85 -16.48
N GLU A 61 11.94 2.43 -17.12
CA GLU A 61 12.07 3.59 -18.01
C GLU A 61 12.63 4.83 -17.31
N ASN A 62 12.45 4.95 -15.99
CA ASN A 62 12.87 6.10 -15.18
C ASN A 62 14.03 5.77 -14.21
N ASN A 63 14.76 4.67 -14.45
CA ASN A 63 15.95 4.26 -13.69
C ASN A 63 15.71 3.98 -12.18
N VAL A 64 14.45 3.83 -11.74
CA VAL A 64 14.14 3.28 -10.40
C VAL A 64 14.58 1.82 -10.33
N VAL A 65 14.45 1.11 -11.46
CA VAL A 65 14.93 -0.24 -11.67
C VAL A 65 15.86 -0.24 -12.88
N ARG A 66 16.95 -1.02 -12.82
CA ARG A 66 17.89 -1.19 -13.94
C ARG A 66 17.32 -2.19 -14.95
N GLU A 67 17.84 -2.18 -16.18
CA GLU A 67 17.48 -3.18 -17.21
C GLU A 67 17.70 -4.64 -16.75
N SER A 68 18.60 -4.87 -15.78
CA SER A 68 18.82 -6.19 -15.18
C SER A 68 17.73 -6.63 -14.19
N GLY A 69 16.78 -5.76 -13.86
CA GLY A 69 15.76 -5.99 -12.82
C GLY A 69 16.21 -5.59 -11.41
N HIS A 70 17.47 -5.21 -11.21
CA HIS A 70 17.96 -4.72 -9.92
C HIS A 70 17.42 -3.33 -9.60
N ILE A 71 16.94 -3.15 -8.38
CA ILE A 71 16.45 -1.86 -7.89
C ILE A 71 17.65 -0.93 -7.64
N SER A 72 17.57 0.31 -8.12
CA SER A 72 18.63 1.30 -7.94
C SER A 72 18.80 1.66 -6.47
N LYS A 73 20.00 1.43 -5.92
CA LYS A 73 20.34 1.80 -4.54
C LYS A 73 20.53 3.31 -4.41
N CYS A 74 20.19 3.85 -3.24
CA CYS A 74 20.41 5.23 -2.85
C CYS A 74 21.12 5.31 -1.50
N PHE A 75 21.46 6.51 -1.05
CA PHE A 75 21.94 6.70 0.33
C PHE A 75 20.82 6.38 1.32
N ASP A 76 21.22 5.87 2.49
CA ASP A 76 20.26 5.55 3.54
C ASP A 76 19.56 6.81 4.05
N GLU A 77 18.23 6.81 3.96
CA GLU A 77 17.33 7.83 4.50
C GLU A 77 16.34 7.16 5.46
N PHE A 78 15.88 7.89 6.49
CA PHE A 78 14.98 7.33 7.50
C PHE A 78 13.63 8.05 7.46
N CYS A 79 12.56 7.29 7.26
CA CYS A 79 11.18 7.79 7.24
C CYS A 79 10.33 7.00 8.24
N GLY A 80 10.12 7.58 9.43
CA GLY A 80 9.45 6.87 10.52
C GLY A 80 10.23 5.62 10.95
N GLU A 81 9.60 4.45 10.89
CA GLU A 81 10.24 3.16 11.18
C GLU A 81 10.92 2.52 9.94
N PHE A 82 10.87 3.17 8.78
CA PHE A 82 11.48 2.67 7.55
C PHE A 82 12.89 3.21 7.37
N THR A 83 13.87 2.32 7.18
CA THR A 83 15.14 2.65 6.53
C THR A 83 14.94 2.53 5.03
N ILE A 84 15.18 3.60 4.26
CA ILE A 84 15.09 3.65 2.80
C ILE A 84 16.51 3.60 2.25
N SER A 85 16.81 2.63 1.39
CA SER A 85 18.16 2.40 0.82
C SER A 85 18.13 2.18 -0.70
N ASP A 86 16.98 2.43 -1.33
CA ASP A 86 16.78 2.33 -2.77
C ASP A 86 15.73 3.32 -3.27
N GLU A 87 15.82 3.61 -4.57
CA GLU A 87 14.97 4.56 -5.29
C GLU A 87 13.51 4.12 -5.32
N LEU A 88 13.23 2.81 -5.25
CA LEU A 88 11.85 2.30 -5.25
C LEU A 88 11.13 2.72 -3.97
N ARG A 89 11.70 2.40 -2.80
CA ARG A 89 11.11 2.76 -1.51
C ARG A 89 11.11 4.27 -1.30
N LYS A 90 12.12 4.98 -1.84
CA LYS A 90 12.15 6.44 -1.86
C LYS A 90 10.97 7.02 -2.65
N MET A 91 10.70 6.53 -3.86
CA MET A 91 9.53 6.93 -4.67
C MET A 91 8.19 6.64 -3.99
N LEU A 92 8.11 5.54 -3.23
CA LEU A 92 6.88 5.16 -2.52
C LEU A 92 6.63 6.03 -1.29
N LEU A 93 7.67 6.39 -0.51
CA LEU A 93 7.51 7.01 0.81
C LEU A 93 7.80 8.51 0.87
N ILE A 94 8.72 9.02 0.04
CA ILE A 94 9.20 10.41 0.13
C ILE A 94 8.51 11.25 -0.94
N ASP A 95 7.59 12.11 -0.50
CA ASP A 95 6.82 13.05 -1.33
C ASP A 95 7.71 14.02 -2.11
N ASP A 96 8.81 14.45 -1.52
CA ASP A 96 9.81 15.33 -2.14
C ASP A 96 10.86 14.59 -3.00
N SER A 97 10.69 13.28 -3.28
CA SER A 97 11.67 12.55 -4.10
C SER A 97 11.49 12.83 -5.59
N ASP A 98 12.60 12.80 -6.34
CA ASP A 98 12.63 13.05 -7.79
C ASP A 98 11.63 12.16 -8.56
N ASN A 99 11.41 10.94 -8.06
CA ASN A 99 10.56 9.94 -8.70
C ASN A 99 9.15 9.84 -8.09
N TYR A 100 8.79 10.62 -7.05
CA TYR A 100 7.49 10.49 -6.37
C TYR A 100 6.30 10.60 -7.33
N CYS A 101 6.39 11.56 -8.24
CA CYS A 101 5.36 11.87 -9.25
C CYS A 101 5.41 10.94 -10.47
N LEU A 102 6.18 9.85 -10.46
CA LEU A 102 6.19 8.83 -11.51
C LEU A 102 4.80 8.22 -11.76
N TYR A 103 3.99 8.20 -10.70
CA TYR A 103 2.57 7.87 -10.72
C TYR A 103 1.79 9.04 -10.11
N SER A 104 0.73 9.47 -10.79
CA SER A 104 -0.19 10.50 -10.28
C SER A 104 -0.92 10.04 -9.02
N ASP A 105 -1.48 10.97 -8.24
CA ASP A 105 -2.27 10.63 -7.04
C ASP A 105 -3.41 9.65 -7.36
N SER A 106 -4.11 9.86 -8.47
CA SER A 106 -5.17 8.96 -8.93
C SER A 106 -4.67 7.56 -9.30
N GLU A 107 -3.45 7.46 -9.84
CA GLU A 107 -2.80 6.18 -10.17
C GLU A 107 -2.30 5.48 -8.90
N ARG A 108 -1.82 6.24 -7.92
CA ARG A 108 -1.43 5.72 -6.60
C ARG A 108 -2.63 5.21 -5.80
N ASP A 109 -3.82 5.74 -6.09
CA ASP A 109 -5.09 5.27 -5.54
C ASP A 109 -5.64 3.98 -6.16
N GLU A 110 -5.12 3.55 -7.32
CA GLU A 110 -5.53 2.30 -7.95
C GLU A 110 -5.19 1.08 -7.09
N PHE A 111 -6.09 0.11 -7.05
CA PHE A 111 -5.97 -1.08 -6.23
C PHE A 111 -4.68 -1.86 -6.53
N LEU A 112 -4.30 -1.93 -7.81
CA LEU A 112 -3.04 -2.57 -8.24
C LEU A 112 -1.82 -1.87 -7.62
N PHE A 113 -1.78 -0.54 -7.63
CA PHE A 113 -0.69 0.22 -7.03
C PHE A 113 -0.64 0.05 -5.50
N ARG A 114 -1.80 0.07 -4.83
CA ARG A 114 -1.87 -0.11 -3.37
C ARG A 114 -1.36 -1.47 -2.93
N ILE A 115 -1.68 -2.55 -3.66
CA ILE A 115 -1.13 -3.89 -3.39
C ILE A 115 0.39 -3.87 -3.54
N PHE A 116 0.90 -3.34 -4.65
CA PHE A 116 2.34 -3.22 -4.91
C PHE A 116 3.06 -2.44 -3.80
N PHE A 117 2.51 -1.27 -3.43
CA PHE A 117 3.01 -0.43 -2.34
C PHE A 117 3.14 -1.21 -1.03
N HIS A 118 2.10 -1.95 -0.63
CA HIS A 118 2.11 -2.75 0.59
C HIS A 118 3.11 -3.91 0.53
N ILE A 119 3.30 -4.53 -0.63
CA ILE A 119 4.26 -5.62 -0.81
C ILE A 119 5.70 -5.10 -0.73
N CYS A 120 6.01 -3.98 -1.38
CA CYS A 120 7.36 -3.41 -1.37
C CYS A 120 7.77 -2.88 0.01
N LEU A 121 6.87 -2.18 0.70
CA LEU A 121 7.17 -1.63 2.03
C LEU A 121 7.07 -2.68 3.14
N GLY A 122 6.13 -3.62 3.00
CA GLY A 122 5.86 -4.66 3.99
C GLY A 122 5.51 -4.06 5.35
N GLY A 123 6.12 -4.63 6.40
CA GLY A 123 5.99 -4.14 7.77
C GLY A 123 7.26 -4.35 8.57
N ARG A 124 7.16 -4.39 9.89
CA ARG A 124 8.31 -4.44 10.82
C ARG A 124 9.30 -5.62 10.61
N PHE A 125 8.86 -6.67 9.92
CA PHE A 125 9.69 -7.84 9.61
C PHE A 125 9.96 -7.99 8.11
N ASN A 126 9.79 -6.92 7.33
CA ASN A 126 10.03 -6.99 5.90
C ASN A 126 11.48 -7.32 5.60
N GLN A 127 11.68 -8.29 4.70
CA GLN A 127 12.97 -8.57 4.07
C GLN A 127 12.91 -7.95 2.68
N TYR A 128 13.67 -6.88 2.49
CA TYR A 128 13.68 -6.19 1.21
C TYR A 128 14.38 -7.03 0.14
N GLU A 129 13.84 -6.97 -1.07
CA GLU A 129 14.43 -7.60 -2.25
C GLU A 129 15.33 -6.59 -2.96
N ASP A 130 16.40 -7.10 -3.57
CA ASP A 130 17.28 -6.30 -4.42
C ASP A 130 16.78 -6.23 -5.88
N GLU A 131 15.82 -7.08 -6.24
CA GLU A 131 15.23 -7.20 -7.57
C GLU A 131 13.74 -6.88 -7.56
N ILE A 132 13.24 -6.30 -8.65
CA ILE A 132 11.84 -5.90 -8.76
C ILE A 132 10.88 -7.08 -8.97
N GLN A 133 11.36 -8.15 -9.61
CA GLN A 133 10.50 -9.21 -10.14
C GLN A 133 9.69 -9.94 -9.05
N PRO A 134 10.27 -10.31 -7.88
CA PRO A 134 9.50 -10.92 -6.80
C PRO A 134 8.32 -10.05 -6.34
N TYR A 135 8.50 -8.73 -6.28
CA TYR A 135 7.41 -7.82 -5.93
C TYR A 135 6.30 -7.79 -6.98
N LEU A 136 6.65 -7.77 -8.27
CA LEU A 136 5.66 -7.79 -9.36
C LEU A 136 4.90 -9.11 -9.40
N ASP A 137 5.57 -10.24 -9.17
CA ASP A 137 4.95 -11.57 -9.18
C ASP A 137 3.95 -11.73 -8.04
N VAL A 138 4.32 -11.35 -6.81
CA VAL A 138 3.42 -11.40 -5.65
C VAL A 138 2.27 -10.41 -5.83
N THR A 139 2.55 -9.19 -6.34
CA THR A 139 1.51 -8.19 -6.63
C THR A 139 0.47 -8.74 -7.59
N LYS A 140 0.93 -9.33 -8.69
CA LYS A 140 0.06 -9.93 -9.72
C LYS A 140 -0.76 -11.08 -9.16
N GLN A 141 -0.16 -11.94 -8.33
CA GLN A 141 -0.85 -13.07 -7.72
C GLN A 141 -1.94 -12.58 -6.76
N VAL A 142 -1.61 -11.69 -5.84
CA VAL A 142 -2.57 -11.10 -4.88
C VAL A 142 -3.70 -10.36 -5.60
N TYR A 143 -3.37 -9.56 -6.61
CA TYR A 143 -4.36 -8.82 -7.41
C TYR A 143 -5.38 -9.76 -8.07
N LYS A 144 -4.91 -10.87 -8.65
CA LYS A 144 -5.78 -11.88 -9.28
C LYS A 144 -6.64 -12.65 -8.29
N ASP A 145 -6.15 -12.88 -7.08
CA ASP A 145 -6.90 -13.62 -6.07
C ASP A 145 -8.00 -12.78 -5.41
N LEU A 146 -7.89 -11.44 -5.48
CA LEU A 146 -8.82 -10.50 -4.86
C LEU A 146 -9.88 -9.92 -5.81
N ILE A 147 -9.79 -10.20 -7.12
CA ILE A 147 -10.71 -9.70 -8.17
C ILE A 147 -11.50 -10.83 -8.81
#